data_AF-A0A944CB40-F1
#
_entry.id   AF-A0A944CB40-F1
#
_cell.length_a   1.000
_cell.length_b   1.000
_cell.length_c   1.000
_cell.angle_alpha   90.00
_cell.angle_beta   90.00
_cell.angle_gamma   90.00
#
_symmetry.space_group_name_H-M   'P 1'
#
loop_
_entity.id
_entity.type
_entity.pdbx_description
1 polymer ?
#
loop_
_entity_poly.entity_id
_entity_poly.type
_entity_poly.pdbx_seq_one_letter_code
_entity_poly.pdbx_strand_id
1 'polypeptide(L)'
;MKPFDQGLRSASRSHAEIVRRYELARTLVEFLAAVTFVIGSIFFFYDSLLFAGTWLFLIGSILFAVRPTIRLLLELHLARLPVPEEFRPYGTRASDGADT
;
A
#
# COMPACT_ATOMS: atom_id res chain seq x y z
N MET A 1 -19.51 11.82 0.83
CA MET A 1 -18.86 11.01 1.89
C MET A 1 -17.57 11.70 2.29
N LYS A 2 -17.39 12.07 3.57
CA LYS A 2 -16.14 12.65 4.07
C LYS A 2 -15.11 11.52 4.19
N PRO A 3 -13.98 11.53 3.45
CA PRO A 3 -13.08 10.39 3.38
C PRO A 3 -12.14 10.26 4.60
N PHE A 4 -12.40 10.98 5.69
CA PHE A 4 -11.55 11.01 6.88
C PHE A 4 -12.37 11.11 8.17
N ASP A 5 -13.25 10.15 8.41
CA ASP A 5 -13.87 10.04 9.73
C ASP A 5 -12.87 9.45 10.73
N GLN A 6 -12.11 10.34 11.38
CA GLN A 6 -11.16 9.99 12.45
C GLN A 6 -11.88 9.47 13.71
N GLY A 7 -13.20 9.66 13.83
CA GLY A 7 -14.01 9.34 15.01
C GLY A 7 -14.21 7.85 15.30
N LEU A 8 -13.97 6.96 14.33
CA LEU A 8 -14.08 5.50 14.54
C LEU A 8 -12.77 4.85 15.03
N ARG A 9 -11.62 5.55 14.93
CA ARG A 9 -10.31 5.07 15.43
C ARG A 9 -10.19 5.15 16.96
N SER A 10 -11.12 5.83 17.65
CA SER A 10 -11.14 5.98 19.11
C SER A 10 -12.07 5.00 19.85
N ALA A 11 -12.69 4.04 19.14
CA ALA A 11 -13.74 3.18 19.71
C ALA A 11 -13.25 2.15 20.75
N SER A 12 -11.95 1.85 20.81
CA SER A 12 -11.35 0.94 21.80
C SER A 12 -9.86 1.26 21.98
N ARG A 13 -9.43 1.65 23.19
CA ARG A 13 -8.01 2.02 23.48
C ARG A 13 -7.03 0.90 23.10
N SER A 14 -7.46 -0.36 23.11
CA SER A 14 -6.62 -1.52 22.83
C SER A 14 -6.38 -1.77 21.33
N HIS A 15 -7.35 -1.43 20.46
CA HIS A 15 -7.24 -1.65 19.01
C HIS A 15 -6.47 -0.51 18.30
N ALA A 16 -6.58 0.72 18.81
CA ALA A 16 -5.84 1.87 18.28
C ALA A 16 -4.32 1.75 18.45
N GLU A 17 -3.86 1.06 19.50
CA GLU A 17 -2.44 0.82 19.76
C GLU A 17 -1.81 -0.10 18.70
N ILE A 18 -2.52 -1.18 18.33
CA ILE A 18 -2.04 -2.16 17.35
C ILE A 18 -1.93 -1.52 15.97
N VAL A 19 -2.98 -0.83 15.51
CA VAL A 19 -2.98 -0.14 14.21
C VAL A 19 -1.85 0.89 14.14
N ARG A 20 -1.63 1.67 15.22
CA ARG A 20 -0.54 2.66 15.26
C ARG A 20 0.84 2.01 15.16
N ARG A 21 1.06 0.84 15.78
CA ARG A 21 2.32 0.10 15.68
C ARG A 21 2.56 -0.41 14.26
N TYR A 22 1.54 -0.92 13.58
CA TYR A 22 1.66 -1.36 12.18
C TYR A 22 1.88 -0.19 11.22
N GLU A 23 1.19 0.94 11.41
CA GLU A 23 1.44 2.17 10.64
C GLU A 23 2.88 2.67 10.86
N LEU A 24 3.38 2.68 12.11
CA LEU A 24 4.76 3.05 12.43
C LEU A 24 5.79 2.08 11.84
N ALA A 25 5.58 0.77 11.97
CA ALA A 25 6.47 -0.24 11.40
C ALA A 25 6.57 -0.10 9.87
N ARG A 26 5.45 0.18 9.21
CA ARG A 26 5.41 0.46 7.77
C ARG A 26 6.21 1.71 7.41
N THR A 27 6.02 2.80 8.15
CA THR A 27 6.81 4.04 7.95
C THR A 27 8.30 3.81 8.21
N LEU A 28 8.66 3.01 9.21
CA LEU A 28 10.05 2.64 9.50
C LEU A 28 10.68 1.86 8.35
N VAL A 29 9.96 0.90 7.75
CA VAL A 29 10.45 0.14 6.58
C VAL A 29 10.69 1.07 5.38
N GLU A 30 9.78 2.00 5.11
CA GLU A 30 9.95 2.98 4.03
C GLU A 30 11.11 3.93 4.28
N PHE A 31 11.27 4.36 5.53
CA PHE A 31 12.40 5.19 5.94
C PHE A 31 13.73 4.45 5.79
N LEU A 32 13.79 3.18 6.22
CA LEU A 32 14.97 2.33 6.02
C LEU A 32 15.29 2.17 4.53
N ALA A 33 14.28 1.94 3.69
CA ALA A 33 14.46 1.86 2.24
C ALA A 33 15.11 3.15 1.69
N ALA A 34 14.58 4.32 2.06
CA ALA A 34 15.14 5.62 1.67
C ALA A 34 16.58 5.81 2.15
N VAL A 35 16.88 5.46 3.40
CA VAL A 35 18.24 5.54 3.96
C VAL A 35 19.21 4.63 3.19
N THR A 36 18.83 3.38 2.95
CA THR A 36 19.68 2.44 2.20
C THR A 36 19.93 2.89 0.77
N PHE A 37 18.95 3.52 0.11
CA PHE A 37 19.14 4.13 -1.20
C PHE A 37 20.12 5.28 -1.17
N VAL A 38 19.97 6.22 -0.23
CA VAL A 38 20.88 7.37 -0.14
C VAL A 38 22.31 6.91 0.13
N ILE A 39 22.52 5.99 1.08
CA ILE A 39 23.86 5.47 1.38
C ILE A 39 24.42 4.69 0.18
N GLY A 40 23.62 3.82 -0.45
CA GLY A 40 24.03 3.08 -1.64
C GLY A 40 24.42 4.01 -2.81
N SER A 41 23.65 5.08 -3.02
CA SER A 41 23.97 6.12 -4.01
C SER A 41 25.28 6.84 -3.70
N ILE A 42 25.58 7.12 -2.43
CA ILE A 42 26.88 7.70 -2.04
C ILE A 42 28.01 6.70 -2.33
N PHE A 43 27.80 5.41 -2.09
CA PHE A 43 28.82 4.39 -2.35
C PHE A 43 29.15 4.26 -3.84
N PHE A 44 28.21 4.55 -4.74
CA PHE A 44 28.46 4.53 -6.18
C PHE A 44 29.46 5.59 -6.68
N PHE A 45 29.87 6.55 -5.83
CA PHE A 45 30.94 7.50 -6.16
C PHE A 45 32.36 6.94 -5.93
N TYR A 46 32.49 5.75 -5.34
CA TYR A 46 33.78 5.15 -5.01
C TYR A 46 33.89 3.74 -5.59
N ASP A 47 34.87 3.50 -6.46
CA ASP A 47 35.06 2.18 -7.10
C ASP A 47 35.23 1.04 -6.08
N SER A 48 35.89 1.30 -4.95
CA SER A 48 36.08 0.33 -3.87
C SER A 48 34.79 -0.05 -3.12
N LEU A 49 33.76 0.80 -3.17
CA LEU A 49 32.49 0.60 -2.47
C LEU A 49 31.35 0.18 -3.40
N LEU A 50 31.58 0.12 -4.73
CA LEU A 50 30.58 -0.26 -5.73
C LEU A 50 29.83 -1.56 -5.37
N PHE A 51 30.55 -2.60 -4.93
CA PHE A 51 29.94 -3.88 -4.55
C PHE A 51 28.97 -3.71 -3.38
N ALA A 52 29.39 -3.01 -2.32
CA ALA A 52 28.54 -2.73 -1.16
C ALA A 52 27.35 -1.82 -1.52
N GLY A 53 27.58 -0.80 -2.36
CA GLY A 53 26.55 0.12 -2.83
C GLY A 53 25.46 -0.60 -3.63
N THR A 54 25.86 -1.55 -4.47
CA THR A 54 24.92 -2.39 -5.25
C THR A 54 24.00 -3.19 -4.34
N TRP A 55 24.54 -3.82 -3.29
CA TRP A 55 23.73 -4.57 -2.32
C TRP A 55 22.80 -3.67 -1.50
N LEU A 56 23.27 -2.50 -1.06
CA LEU A 56 22.42 -1.52 -0.38
C LEU A 56 21.26 -1.05 -1.26
N PHE A 57 21.53 -0.82 -2.54
CA PHE A 57 20.51 -0.42 -3.51
C PHE A 57 19.50 -1.56 -3.76
N LEU A 58 19.96 -2.81 -3.84
CA LEU A 58 19.08 -3.98 -3.98
C LEU A 58 18.18 -4.15 -2.75
N ILE A 59 18.74 -4.07 -1.53
CA ILE A 59 17.97 -4.17 -0.29
C ILE A 59 16.95 -3.04 -0.20
N GLY A 60 17.36 -1.80 -0.47
CA GLY A 60 16.47 -0.64 -0.51
C GLY A 60 15.32 -0.82 -1.50
N SER A 61 15.60 -1.39 -2.67
CA SER A 61 14.60 -1.70 -3.71
C SER A 61 13.57 -2.71 -3.24
N ILE A 62 14.02 -3.78 -2.58
CA ILE A 62 13.13 -4.81 -2.03
C ILE A 62 12.23 -4.20 -0.96
N LEU A 63 12.78 -3.43 -0.02
CA LEU A 63 12.02 -2.77 1.05
C LEU A 63 10.98 -1.78 0.48
N PHE A 64 11.37 -1.00 -0.52
CA PHE A 64 10.51 -0.03 -1.19
C PHE A 64 9.34 -0.69 -1.93
N ALA A 65 9.57 -1.85 -2.57
CA ALA A 65 8.56 -2.55 -3.36
C ALA A 65 7.41 -3.15 -2.54
N VAL A 66 7.59 -3.42 -1.24
CA VAL A 66 6.58 -4.09 -0.41
C VAL A 66 5.26 -3.33 -0.38
N ARG A 67 5.30 -2.00 -0.13
CA ARG A 67 4.08 -1.17 -0.02
C ARG A 67 3.25 -1.12 -1.31
N PRO A 68 3.80 -0.70 -2.46
CA PRO A 68 3.03 -0.63 -3.70
C PRO A 68 2.55 -2.01 -4.15
N THR A 69 3.31 -3.08 -3.89
CA THR A 69 2.90 -4.46 -4.26
C THR A 69 1.64 -4.89 -3.52
N ILE A 70 1.57 -4.68 -2.20
CA ILE A 70 0.37 -5.02 -1.42
C ILE A 70 -0.85 -4.24 -1.93
N ARG A 71 -0.67 -2.93 -2.20
CA ARG A 71 -1.74 -2.09 -2.74
C ARG A 71 -2.21 -2.58 -4.11
N LEU A 72 -1.28 -2.89 -5.01
CA LEU A 72 -1.58 -3.37 -6.36
C LEU A 72 -2.31 -4.72 -6.32
N LEU A 73 -1.86 -5.66 -5.49
CA LEU A 73 -2.52 -6.96 -5.33
C LEU A 73 -3.95 -6.82 -4.81
N LEU A 74 -4.19 -5.90 -3.88
CA LEU A 74 -5.52 -5.60 -3.37
C LEU A 74 -6.42 -5.02 -4.49
N GLU A 75 -5.93 -4.02 -5.23
CA GLU A 75 -6.68 -3.39 -6.33
C GLU A 75 -7.01 -4.42 -7.43
N LEU A 76 -6.07 -5.30 -7.78
CA LEU A 76 -6.30 -6.38 -8.75
C LEU A 76 -7.29 -7.44 -8.25
N HIS A 77 -7.29 -7.75 -6.95
CA HIS A 77 -8.25 -8.68 -6.37
C HIS A 77 -9.67 -8.10 -6.36
N LEU A 78 -9.82 -6.83 -5.95
CA LEU A 78 -11.10 -6.12 -5.98
C LEU A 78 -11.65 -6.00 -7.39
N ALA A 79 -10.80 -5.71 -8.39
CA ALA A 79 -11.20 -5.63 -9.78
C ALA A 79 -11.75 -6.95 -10.36
N ARG A 80 -11.46 -8.09 -9.72
CA ARG A 80 -11.95 -9.42 -10.14
C ARG A 80 -13.24 -9.84 -9.44
N LEU A 81 -13.67 -9.13 -8.39
CA LEU A 81 -14.92 -9.42 -7.70
C LEU A 81 -16.10 -8.80 -8.48
N PRO A 82 -17.21 -9.55 -8.68
CA PRO A 82 -18.40 -8.98 -9.30
C PRO A 82 -18.93 -7.85 -8.42
N VAL A 83 -19.21 -6.71 -9.05
CA VAL A 83 -19.74 -5.52 -8.34
C VAL A 83 -21.07 -5.92 -7.68
N PRO A 84 -21.18 -5.85 -6.33
CA PRO A 84 -22.42 -6.13 -5.62
C PRO A 84 -23.53 -5.22 -6.15
N GLU A 85 -24.76 -5.72 -6.29
CA GLU A 85 -25.85 -4.99 -6.93
C GLU A 85 -26.18 -3.66 -6.23
N GLU A 86 -25.89 -3.56 -4.93
CA GLU A 86 -26.00 -2.34 -4.11
C GLU A 86 -25.08 -1.20 -4.56
N PHE A 87 -23.99 -1.49 -5.29
CA PHE A 87 -23.06 -0.50 -5.84
C PHE A 87 -23.22 -0.27 -7.36
N ARG A 88 -24.21 -0.90 -8.01
CA ARG A 88 -24.54 -0.57 -9.41
C ARG A 88 -25.24 0.81 -9.46
N PRO A 89 -24.82 1.75 -10.33
CA PRO A 89 -25.53 2.99 -10.54
C PRO A 89 -27.00 2.72 -10.91
N TYR A 90 -27.94 3.45 -10.27
CA TYR A 90 -29.37 3.31 -10.53
C TYR A 90 -29.66 3.66 -12.00
N GLY A 91 -29.86 2.65 -12.85
CA GLY A 91 -30.06 2.83 -14.29
C GLY A 91 -29.55 1.70 -15.19
N THR A 92 -28.76 0.75 -14.68
CA THR A 92 -28.28 -0.42 -15.44
C THR A 92 -29.14 -1.68 -15.28
N ARG A 93 -30.35 -1.56 -14.72
CA ARG A 93 -31.33 -2.64 -14.82
C ARG A 93 -31.65 -2.82 -16.31
N ALA A 94 -31.06 -3.82 -16.93
CA ALA A 94 -31.60 -4.39 -18.15
C ALA A 94 -33.07 -4.66 -17.85
N SER A 95 -33.94 -4.01 -18.62
CA SER A 95 -35.37 -4.20 -18.60
C SER A 95 -35.72 -5.58 -19.16
N ASP A 96 -35.29 -6.65 -18.48
CA ASP A 96 -35.78 -8.01 -18.70
C ASP A 96 -37.06 -8.15 -17.88
N GLY A 97 -38.14 -7.61 -18.46
CA GLY A 97 -39.46 -7.57 -17.85
C GLY A 97 -40.53 -7.02 -18.79
N ALA A 98 -40.35 -7.19 -20.10
CA ALA A 98 -41.42 -6.99 -21.08
C ALA A 98 -41.93 -8.37 -21.55
N ASP A 99 -42.32 -9.21 -20.60
CA ASP A 99 -43.22 -10.34 -20.83
C ASP A 99 -44.55 -10.01 -20.14
N THR A 100 -45.41 -9.33 -20.90
CA THR A 100 -46.88 -9.34 -20.76
C THR A 100 -47.45 -9.91 -22.03
#